data_AF-A0A202DQU3-F1
#
_entry.id   AF-A0A202DQU3-F1
#
_cell.length_a   1.000
_cell.length_b   1.000
_cell.length_c   1.000
_cell.angle_alpha   90.00
_cell.angle_beta   90.00
_cell.angle_gamma   90.00
#
_symmetry.space_group_name_H-M   'P 1'
#
loop_
_entity.id
_entity.type
_entity.pdbx_description
1 polymer ?
#
loop_
_entity_poly.entity_id
_entity_poly.type
_entity_poly.pdbx_seq_one_letter_code
_entity_poly.pdbx_strand_id
1 'polypeptide(L)'
;MTEVGRNNPCHCGSGKKYKKCHLEKDEKVDSKKRLKASLNAAKVAQEQEKKAQKEATHPKDQRQNWLNRVAQKVPFFKKKITPSTRHK
;
A
#
# COMPACT_ATOMS: atom_id res chain seq x y z
N MET A 1 12.72 -17.85 -25.35
CA MET A 1 13.98 -17.76 -24.60
C MET A 1 14.48 -19.17 -24.38
N THR A 2 15.71 -19.44 -24.80
CA THR A 2 16.31 -20.79 -24.89
C THR A 2 16.43 -21.41 -23.51
N GLU A 3 15.42 -22.18 -23.10
CA GLU A 3 15.58 -23.13 -22.00
C GLU A 3 16.69 -24.09 -22.40
N VAL A 4 17.89 -23.87 -21.87
CA VAL A 4 19.01 -24.79 -22.08
C VAL A 4 18.54 -26.13 -21.54
N GLY A 5 18.20 -27.04 -22.45
CA GLY A 5 17.63 -28.33 -22.07
C GLY A 5 18.50 -28.99 -21.01
N ARG A 6 17.87 -29.55 -19.97
CA ARG A 6 18.53 -30.03 -18.74
C ARG A 6 19.75 -30.94 -18.98
N ASN A 7 19.75 -31.69 -20.08
CA ASN A 7 20.84 -32.60 -20.47
C ASN A 7 21.92 -31.98 -21.37
N ASN A 8 21.73 -30.77 -21.91
CA ASN A 8 22.69 -30.11 -22.78
C ASN A 8 23.98 -29.71 -22.04
N PRO A 9 25.10 -29.52 -22.76
CA PRO A 9 26.30 -28.93 -22.18
C PRO A 9 25.98 -27.58 -21.54
N CYS A 10 26.57 -27.31 -20.39
CA CYS A 10 26.34 -26.08 -19.66
C CYS A 10 26.96 -24.90 -20.42
N HIS A 11 26.22 -23.80 -20.49
CA HIS A 11 26.63 -22.56 -21.18
C HIS A 11 27.87 -21.88 -20.58
N CYS A 12 28.34 -22.31 -19.40
CA CYS A 12 29.54 -21.78 -18.75
C CYS A 12 30.86 -22.33 -19.32
N GLY A 13 30.81 -23.21 -20.33
CA GLY A 13 32.00 -23.80 -20.94
C GLY A 13 32.66 -24.92 -20.12
N SER A 14 32.04 -25.37 -19.02
CA SER A 14 32.63 -26.41 -18.15
C SER A 14 32.64 -27.83 -18.74
N GLY A 15 32.03 -28.05 -19.90
CA GLY A 15 31.83 -29.38 -20.50
C GLY A 15 30.86 -30.30 -19.73
N LYS A 16 30.35 -29.88 -18.57
CA LYS A 16 29.37 -30.63 -17.76
C LYS A 16 27.96 -30.41 -18.29
N LYS A 17 27.06 -31.38 -18.07
CA LYS A 17 25.62 -31.21 -18.33
C LYS A 17 25.06 -30.07 -17.47
N TYR A 18 24.17 -29.24 -18.00
CA TYR A 18 23.56 -28.09 -17.30
C TYR A 18 22.97 -28.49 -15.94
N LYS A 19 22.29 -29.64 -15.87
CA LYS A 19 21.75 -30.21 -14.62
C LYS A 19 22.76 -30.53 -13.53
N LYS A 20 24.03 -30.71 -13.87
CA LYS A 20 25.13 -30.99 -12.94
C LYS A 20 26.03 -29.75 -12.73
N CYS A 21 25.60 -28.58 -13.17
CA CYS A 21 26.41 -27.37 -13.14
C CYS A 21 25.61 -26.17 -12.63
N HIS A 22 24.85 -25.48 -13.49
CA HIS A 22 24.17 -24.23 -13.12
C HIS A 22 22.72 -24.42 -12.68
N LEU A 23 22.07 -25.54 -13.05
CA LEU A 23 20.67 -25.78 -12.73
C LEU A 23 20.34 -25.59 -11.24
N GLU A 24 21.11 -26.20 -10.33
CA GLU A 24 20.86 -26.08 -8.88
C GLU A 24 20.99 -24.64 -8.37
N LYS A 25 21.88 -23.85 -8.98
CA LYS A 25 22.06 -22.44 -8.63
C LYS A 25 20.88 -21.62 -9.12
N ASP A 26 20.46 -21.85 -10.36
CA ASP A 26 19.34 -21.16 -10.98
C ASP A 26 18.04 -21.48 -10.23
N GLU A 27 17.80 -22.75 -9.88
CA GLU A 27 16.65 -23.15 -9.05
C GLU A 27 16.65 -22.48 -7.67
N LYS A 28 17.82 -22.32 -7.03
CA LYS A 28 17.94 -21.59 -5.76
C LYS A 28 17.65 -20.11 -5.93
N VAL A 29 18.08 -19.50 -7.03
CA VAL A 29 17.80 -18.09 -7.34
C VAL A 29 16.31 -17.89 -7.60
N ASP A 30 15.68 -18.75 -8.40
CA ASP A 30 14.24 -18.71 -8.65
C ASP A 30 13.42 -18.91 -7.37
N SER A 31 13.82 -19.86 -6.53
CA SER A 31 13.20 -20.08 -5.21
C SER A 31 13.29 -18.82 -4.34
N LYS A 32 14.46 -18.18 -4.27
CA LYS A 32 14.65 -16.91 -3.55
C LYS A 32 13.81 -15.77 -4.12
N LYS A 33 13.68 -15.69 -5.44
CA LYS A 33 12.83 -14.68 -6.11
C LYS A 33 11.36 -14.87 -5.73
N ARG A 34 10.86 -16.11 -5.75
CA ARG A 34 9.48 -16.43 -5.34
C ARG A 34 9.23 -16.10 -3.87
N LEU A 35 10.15 -16.48 -2.99
CA LEU A 35 10.08 -16.12 -1.56
C LEU A 35 10.06 -14.61 -1.37
N LYS A 36 10.96 -13.87 -2.04
CA LYS A 36 11.00 -12.41 -1.96
C LYS A 36 9.71 -11.77 -2.46
N ALA A 37 9.13 -12.27 -3.55
CA ALA A 37 7.85 -11.78 -4.07
C ALA A 37 6.71 -11.99 -3.05
N SER A 38 6.64 -13.17 -2.44
CA SER A 38 5.65 -13.48 -1.39
C SER A 38 5.82 -12.59 -0.15
N LEU A 39 7.06 -12.42 0.34
CA LEU A 39 7.35 -11.54 1.47
C LEU A 39 6.99 -10.08 1.18
N ASN A 40 7.25 -9.61 -0.04
CA ASN A 40 6.86 -8.26 -0.45
C ASN A 40 5.33 -8.11 -0.50
N ALA A 41 4.61 -9.10 -1.04
CA ALA A 41 3.15 -9.09 -1.03
C ALA A 41 2.59 -9.03 0.41
N ALA A 42 3.16 -9.81 1.34
CA ALA A 42 2.78 -9.78 2.74
C ALA A 42 3.05 -8.41 3.40
N LYS A 43 4.20 -7.77 3.10
CA LYS A 43 4.52 -6.44 3.60
C LYS A 43 3.56 -5.37 3.08
N VAL A 44 3.19 -5.44 1.79
CA VAL A 44 2.22 -4.52 1.20
C VAL A 44 0.85 -4.66 1.87
N ALA A 45 0.40 -5.88 2.14
CA ALA A 45 -0.85 -6.11 2.86
C ALA A 45 -0.81 -5.50 4.27
N GLN A 46 0.25 -5.74 5.03
CA GLN A 46 0.42 -5.16 6.38
C GLN A 46 0.49 -3.63 6.37
N GLU A 47 1.16 -3.04 5.37
CA GLU A 47 1.23 -1.60 5.21
C GLU A 47 -0.15 -1.00 4.92
N GLN A 48 -0.95 -1.66 4.09
CA GLN A 48 -2.32 -1.26 3.78
C GLN A 48 -3.23 -1.33 5.01
N GLU A 49 -3.13 -2.40 5.80
CA GLU A 49 -3.87 -2.53 7.06
C GLU A 49 -3.47 -1.42 8.04
N LYS A 50 -2.17 -1.16 8.21
CA LYS A 50 -1.67 -0.07 9.07
C LYS A 50 -2.13 1.29 8.59
N LYS A 51 -2.16 1.53 7.27
CA LYS A 51 -2.66 2.77 6.70
C LYS A 51 -4.15 2.95 6.99
N ALA A 52 -4.96 1.91 6.78
CA ALA A 52 -6.38 1.92 7.10
C ALA A 52 -6.64 2.18 8.60
N GLN A 53 -5.85 1.56 9.48
CA GLN A 53 -5.92 1.82 10.92
C GLN A 53 -5.59 3.27 11.27
N LYS A 54 -4.51 3.83 10.69
CA LYS A 54 -4.16 5.25 10.91
C LYS A 54 -5.28 6.19 10.44
N GLU A 55 -5.88 5.90 9.29
CA GLU A 55 -7.02 6.65 8.75
C GLU A 55 -8.26 6.56 9.64
N ALA A 56 -8.50 5.40 10.28
CA ALA A 56 -9.58 5.23 11.25
C ALA A 56 -9.32 5.98 12.57
N THR A 57 -8.05 6.04 13.03
CA THR A 57 -7.69 6.73 14.27
C THR A 57 -7.60 8.24 14.16
N HIS A 58 -7.37 8.77 12.95
CA HIS A 58 -7.26 10.21 12.72
C HIS A 58 -8.42 10.68 11.83
N PRO A 59 -9.56 11.08 12.39
CA PRO A 59 -10.70 11.52 11.60
C PRO A 59 -10.26 12.67 10.68
N LYS A 60 -10.42 12.48 9.37
CA LYS A 60 -10.06 13.44 8.32
C LYS A 60 -10.78 14.78 8.43
N ASP A 61 -11.70 14.91 9.37
CA ASP A 61 -12.48 16.11 9.60
C ASP A 61 -12.01 16.94 10.82
N GLN A 62 -10.69 17.11 10.91
CA GLN A 62 -10.07 18.10 11.80
C GLN A 62 -10.67 19.50 11.61
N ARG A 63 -11.12 19.84 10.39
CA ARG A 63 -11.76 21.13 10.05
C ARG A 63 -13.19 21.24 10.58
N GLN A 64 -14.06 20.22 10.44
CA GLN A 64 -15.39 20.28 11.05
C GLN A 64 -15.33 20.25 12.57
N ASN A 65 -14.41 19.47 13.16
CA ASN A 65 -14.22 19.46 14.61
C ASN A 65 -13.71 20.83 15.13
N TRP A 66 -12.78 21.46 14.40
CA TRP A 66 -12.35 22.84 14.69
C TRP A 66 -13.49 23.85 14.53
N LEU A 67 -14.26 23.81 13.43
CA LEU A 67 -15.43 24.69 13.21
C LEU A 67 -16.51 24.50 14.29
N ASN A 68 -16.81 23.26 14.68
CA ASN A 68 -17.74 22.95 15.75
C ASN A 68 -17.24 23.47 17.10
N ARG A 69 -15.94 23.34 17.38
CA ARG A 69 -15.30 23.87 18.59
C ARG A 69 -15.29 25.40 18.62
N VAL A 70 -15.08 26.06 17.48
CA VAL A 70 -15.19 27.53 17.36
C VAL A 70 -16.66 27.96 17.54
N ALA A 71 -17.61 27.25 16.93
CA ALA A 71 -19.05 27.52 17.04
C ALA A 71 -19.60 27.37 18.46
N GLN A 72 -19.07 26.44 19.27
CA GLN A 72 -19.43 26.32 20.69
C GLN A 72 -18.87 27.45 21.57
N LYS A 73 -17.81 28.14 21.12
CA LYS A 73 -17.12 29.17 21.91
C LYS A 73 -17.56 30.61 21.61
N VAL A 74 -18.45 30.81 20.63
CA VAL A 74 -19.11 32.10 20.40
C VAL A 74 -20.42 32.13 21.19
N PRO A 75 -20.53 32.93 22.28
CA PRO A 75 -21.79 33.12 22.94
C PRO A 75 -22.66 33.99 22.02
N PHE A 76 -23.78 33.42 21.57
CA PHE A 76 -25.03 34.16 21.43
C PHE A 76 -24.94 35.51 20.68
N PHE A 77 -24.89 35.49 19.35
CA PHE A 77 -25.44 36.60 18.55
C PHE A 77 -26.73 36.15 17.85
N LYS A 78 -27.67 35.65 18.65
CA LYS A 78 -29.05 35.38 18.23
C LYS A 78 -29.91 36.57 18.67
N LYS A 79 -29.71 37.73 18.05
CA LYS A 79 -30.63 38.87 18.19
C LYS A 79 -30.69 39.71 16.91
N LYS A 80 -31.87 39.65 16.30
CA LYS A 80 -32.46 40.58 15.33
C LYS A 80 -32.02 40.46 13.87
N ILE A 81 -32.56 39.45 13.18
CA ILE A 81 -33.13 39.66 11.85
C ILE A 81 -34.60 39.25 11.97
N THR A 82 -35.47 40.20 12.29
CA THR A 82 -36.92 40.03 12.11
C THR A 82 -37.21 40.05 10.62
N PRO A 83 -38.06 39.17 10.07
CA PRO A 83 -38.51 39.33 8.69
C PRO A 83 -39.39 40.59 8.64
N SER A 84 -38.88 41.66 8.03
CA SER A 84 -39.69 42.83 7.71
C SER A 84 -40.75 42.39 6.70
N THR A 85 -41.98 42.27 7.18
CA THR A 85 -43.21 42.16 6.37
C THR A 85 -43.26 43.32 5.37
N ARG A 86 -42.80 43.06 4.14
CA ARG A 86 -43.06 43.95 2.99
C ARG A 86 -44.54 43.77 2.63
N HIS A 87 -45.36 44.72 3.07
CA HIS A 87 -46.72 44.89 2.60
C HIS A 87 -46.72 45.26 1.12
N LYS A 88 -47.62 44.64 0.36
CA LYS A 88 -48.27 45.28 -0.78
C LYS A 88 -49.71 44.79 -0.84
#